data_AF-A0A529ZBI4-F1
#
_entry.id   AF-A0A529ZBI4-F1
#
_cell.length_a   1.000
_cell.length_b   1.000
_cell.length_c   1.000
_cell.angle_alpha   90.00
_cell.angle_beta   90.00
_cell.angle_gamma   90.00
#
_symmetry.space_group_name_H-M   'P 1'
#
loop_
_entity.id
_entity.type
_entity.pdbx_description
1 polymer ?
#
loop_
_entity_poly.entity_id
_entity_poly.type
_entity_poly.pdbx_seq_one_letter_code
_entity_poly.pdbx_strand_id
1 'polypeptide(L)' 'GIDENELLGLAAALEKGSEHPLAEAIVEGAAARGLKLAEAVDFEAVTGKGVSGTVSGRKVALGNAAMMAD' A
#
# COMPACT_ATOMS: atom_id res chain seq x y z
N GLY A 1 14.96 7.38 -8.10
CA GLY A 1 13.64 7.70 -7.53
C GLY A 1 12.63 6.76 -8.12
N ILE A 2 11.52 6.52 -7.41
CA ILE A 2 10.41 5.70 -7.89
C ILE A 2 9.44 6.57 -8.71
N ASP A 3 8.82 6.01 -9.74
CA ASP A 3 7.76 6.71 -10.49
C ASP A 3 6.51 6.89 -9.61
N GLU A 4 5.75 7.97 -9.82
CA GLU A 4 4.58 8.29 -9.00
C GLU A 4 3.48 7.23 -9.14
N ASN A 5 3.23 6.74 -10.35
CA ASN A 5 2.22 5.71 -10.59
C ASN A 5 2.69 4.34 -10.08
N GLU A 6 3.99 4.07 -10.13
CA GLU A 6 4.57 2.89 -9.52
C GLU A 6 4.39 2.94 -7.98
N LEU A 7 4.71 4.06 -7.34
CA LEU A 7 4.54 4.24 -5.90
C LEU A 7 3.07 4.09 -5.49
N LEU A 8 2.17 4.78 -6.19
CA LEU A 8 0.74 4.71 -5.92
C LEU A 8 0.17 3.31 -6.18
N GLY A 9 0.64 2.63 -7.22
CA GLY A 9 0.24 1.25 -7.51
C GLY A 9 0.66 0.27 -6.42
N LEU A 10 1.88 0.40 -5.89
CA LEU A 10 2.35 -0.42 -4.76
C LEU A 10 1.56 -0.12 -3.48
N ALA A 11 1.31 1.16 -3.19
CA ALA A 11 0.53 1.57 -2.02
C ALA A 11 -0.91 1.03 -2.08
N ALA A 12 -1.60 1.23 -3.21
CA ALA A 12 -2.97 0.78 -3.39
C ALA A 12 -3.09 -0.76 -3.42
N ALA A 13 -2.12 -1.46 -3.99
CA ALA A 13 -2.07 -2.92 -3.94
C ALA A 13 -2.00 -3.44 -2.50
N LEU A 14 -1.18 -2.79 -1.66
CA LEU A 14 -1.04 -3.15 -0.25
C LEU A 14 -2.29 -2.79 0.57
N GLU A 15 -2.87 -1.62 0.34
CA GLU A 15 -4.04 -1.11 1.07
C GLU A 15 -5.35 -1.82 0.72
N LYS A 16 -5.38 -2.63 -0.34
CA LYS A 16 -6.58 -3.40 -0.72
C LYS A 16 -7.07 -4.36 0.38
N GLY A 17 -6.19 -4.75 1.31
CA GLY A 17 -6.53 -5.58 2.48
C GLY A 17 -7.00 -4.82 3.71
N SER A 18 -7.06 -3.48 3.65
CA SER A 18 -7.35 -2.58 4.77
C SER A 18 -8.78 -2.01 4.64
N GLU A 19 -9.53 -1.95 5.74
CA GLU A 19 -10.91 -1.43 5.78
C GLU A 19 -10.98 0.05 6.19
N HIS A 20 -9.83 0.74 6.26
CA HIS A 20 -9.78 2.12 6.72
C HIS A 20 -10.18 3.11 5.62
N PRO A 21 -10.85 4.24 5.95
CA PRO A 21 -11.19 5.27 4.96
C PRO A 21 -9.99 5.85 4.19
N LEU A 22 -8.81 5.85 4.80
CA LEU A 22 -7.58 6.29 4.14
C LEU A 22 -7.10 5.28 3.08
N ALA A 23 -7.23 3.99 3.38
CA ALA A 23 -6.89 2.92 2.45
C ALA A 23 -7.77 2.99 1.20
N GLU A 24 -9.08 3.19 1.41
CA GLU A 24 -10.06 3.38 0.35
C GLU A 24 -9.67 4.54 -0.57
N ALA A 25 -9.33 5.71 -0.01
CA ALA A 25 -8.92 6.87 -0.80
C ALA A 25 -7.67 6.61 -1.67
N ILE A 26 -6.72 5.81 -1.19
CA ILE A 26 -5.52 5.43 -1.95
C ILE A 26 -5.91 4.48 -3.10
N VAL A 27 -6.73 3.47 -2.82
CA VAL A 27 -7.20 2.49 -3.81
C VAL A 27 -8.03 3.18 -4.90
N GLU A 28 -8.94 4.07 -4.51
CA GLU A 28 -9.72 4.90 -5.43
C GLU A 28 -8.83 5.81 -6.28
N GLY A 29 -7.84 6.46 -5.67
CA GLY A 29 -6.88 7.30 -6.39
C GLY A 29 -6.10 6.54 -7.47
N ALA A 30 -5.70 5.29 -7.18
CA ALA A 30 -5.06 4.43 -8.16
C ALA A 30 -6.02 3.95 -9.27
N ALA A 31 -7.26 3.61 -8.90
CA ALA A 31 -8.29 3.21 -9.85
C ALA A 31 -8.68 4.35 -10.81
N ALA A 32 -8.81 5.58 -10.31
CA ALA A 32 -9.10 6.78 -11.11
C ALA A 32 -8.00 7.07 -12.15
N ARG A 33 -6.76 6.65 -11.88
CA ARG A 33 -5.63 6.74 -12.82
C ARG A 33 -5.50 5.52 -13.75
N GLY A 34 -6.41 4.56 -13.66
CA GLY A 34 -6.41 3.34 -14.49
C GLY A 34 -5.26 2.38 -14.17
N LEU A 35 -4.70 2.43 -12.95
CA LEU A 35 -3.60 1.57 -12.56
C LEU A 35 -4.07 0.14 -12.31
N LYS A 36 -3.32 -0.84 -12.82
CA LYS A 36 -3.53 -2.25 -12.50
C LYS A 36 -2.82 -2.57 -11.20
N LEU A 37 -3.60 -2.89 -10.17
CA LEU A 37 -3.07 -3.27 -8.86
C LEU A 37 -2.69 -4.75 -8.86
N ALA A 38 -1.45 -5.04 -8.50
CA ALA A 38 -1.02 -6.40 -8.20
C ALA A 38 -1.64 -6.89 -6.89
N GLU A 39 -1.64 -8.20 -6.69
CA GLU A 39 -2.04 -8.78 -5.42
C GLU A 39 -0.91 -8.62 -4.39
N ALA A 40 -1.29 -8.22 -3.17
CA ALA A 40 -0.40 -8.22 -2.03
C ALA A 40 -0.47 -9.59 -1.33
N VAL A 41 0.69 -10.16 -1.00
CA VAL A 41 0.82 -11.36 -0.19
C VAL A 41 1.53 -11.04 1.12
N ASP A 42 1.39 -11.90 2.12
CA ASP A 42 1.95 -11.70 3.46
C ASP A 42 1.54 -10.34 4.06
N PHE A 43 0.29 -9.93 3.82
CA PHE A 43 -0.27 -8.69 4.36
C PHE A 43 -0.35 -8.76 5.89
N GLU A 44 0.17 -7.72 6.54
CA GLU A 44 0.15 -7.56 7.98
C GLU A 44 -0.27 -6.12 8.33
N ALA A 45 -1.27 -6.00 9.20
CA ALA A 45 -1.67 -4.73 9.77
C ALA A 45 -1.09 -4.58 11.19
N VAL A 46 -0.24 -3.57 11.37
CA VAL A 46 0.36 -3.25 12.67
C VAL A 46 -0.43 -2.10 13.29
N THR A 47 -1.30 -2.45 14.24
CA THR A 47 -2.19 -1.50 14.91
C THR A 47 -1.43 -0.28 15.43
N GLY A 48 -1.86 0.91 14.99
CA GLY A 48 -1.25 2.18 15.39
C GLY A 48 0.06 2.53 14.67
N LYS A 49 0.55 1.70 13.75
CA LYS A 49 1.72 1.99 12.92
C LYS A 49 1.38 2.08 11.43
N GLY A 50 0.74 1.06 10.86
CA GLY A 50 0.46 0.97 9.42
C GLY A 50 0.31 -0.46 8.94
N VAL A 51 0.60 -0.71 7.66
CA VAL A 51 0.48 -2.00 6.98
C VAL A 51 1.76 -2.36 6.22
N SER A 52 2.09 -3.64 6.15
CA SER A 52 3.23 -4.16 5.37
C SER A 52 2.83 -5.42 4.61
N GLY A 53 3.59 -5.72 3.56
CA GLY A 53 3.41 -6.95 2.80
C GLY A 53 4.34 -7.00 1.60
N THR A 54 4.07 -7.96 0.71
CA THR A 54 4.84 -8.16 -0.51
C THR A 54 3.95 -7.96 -1.73
N VAL A 55 4.33 -7.02 -2.61
CA VAL A 55 3.63 -6.73 -3.87
C VAL A 55 4.59 -7.00 -5.03
N SER A 56 4.21 -7.89 -5.95
CA SER A 56 5.06 -8.26 -7.10
C SER A 56 6.49 -8.68 -6.69
N GLY A 57 6.62 -9.41 -5.57
CA GLY A 57 7.91 -9.85 -5.04
C GLY A 57 8.74 -8.79 -4.30
N ARG A 58 8.19 -7.59 -4.09
CA ARG A 58 8.84 -6.49 -3.36
C ARG A 58 8.20 -6.29 -2.00
N LYS A 59 9.01 -6.16 -0.95
CA LYS A 59 8.53 -5.73 0.36
C LYS A 59 8.10 -4.27 0.29
N VAL A 60 6.88 -4.00 0.74
CA VAL A 60 6.27 -2.67 0.80
C VAL A 60 5.75 -2.46 2.21
N ALA A 61 5.95 -1.25 2.73
CA ALA A 61 5.41 -0.80 4.01
C ALA A 61 4.77 0.58 3.82
N LEU A 62 3.59 0.78 4.37
CA LEU A 62 2.88 2.05 4.44
C LEU A 62 2.50 2.32 5.89
N GLY A 63 2.86 3.49 6.42
CA GLY A 63 2.56 3.80 7.81
C GLY A 63 3.19 5.10 8.28
N ASN A 64 3.12 5.31 9.59
CA ASN A 64 3.74 6.46 10.24
C ASN A 64 5.27 6.30 10.36
N ALA A 65 5.93 7.33 10.92
CA ALA A 65 7.37 7.33 11.12
C ALA A 65 7.89 6.15 11.96
N ALA A 66 7.09 5.62 12.89
CA ALA A 66 7.49 4.45 13.68
C ALA A 66 7.54 3.18 12.83
N MET A 67 6.72 3.06 11.78
CA MET A 67 6.82 1.97 10.81
C MET A 67 8.01 2.11 9.88
N MET A 68 8.36 3.34 9.51
CA MET A 68 9.49 3.60 8.60
C MET A 68 10.86 3.46 9.29
N ALA A 69 10.89 3.42 10.62
CA ALA A 69 12.10 3.29 11.42
C ALA A 69 12.42 1.84 11.85
N ASP A 70 11.48 0.91 11.65
CA ASP A 70 11.65 -0.54 11.88
C ASP A 70 12.26 -1.22 10.63
#